data_AF-A0A091UBL9-F1
#
_entry.id   AF-A0A091UBL9-F1
#
_cell.length_a   1.000
_cell.length_b   1.000
_cell.length_c   1.000
_cell.angle_alpha   90.00
_cell.angle_beta   90.00
_cell.angle_gamma   90.00
#
_symmetry.space_group_name_H-M   'P 1'
#
loop_
_entity.id
_entity.type
_entity.pdbx_description
1 polymer ?
#
loop_
_entity_poly.entity_id
_entity_poly.type
_entity_poly.pdbx_seq_one_letter_code
_entity_poly.pdbx_strand_id
1 'polypeptide(L)' 'AGGWSPSDSDHYQWLQVDFGNRKQISAIATQGRYSSSDWVTQYRMLYSDTGRNWKPYHQDGNIW' A
#
# COMPACT_ATOMS: atom_id res chain seq x y z
N ALA A 1 6.76 -16.59 11.75
CA ALA A 1 5.76 -15.81 10.99
C ALA A 1 6.49 -14.79 10.13
N GLY A 2 6.06 -14.58 8.88
CA GLY A 2 6.71 -13.66 7.94
C GLY A 2 5.69 -12.75 7.26
N GLY A 3 6.02 -11.47 7.11
CA GLY A 3 5.16 -10.43 6.56
C GLY A 3 5.44 -9.08 7.20
N TRP A 4 4.98 -8.01 6.57
CA TRP A 4 5.01 -6.68 7.16
C TRP A 4 3.91 -6.54 8.21
N SER A 5 4.23 -5.91 9.34
CA SER A 5 3.28 -5.51 10.37
C SER A 5 3.76 -4.17 10.93
N PRO A 6 2.89 -3.15 11.01
CA PRO A 6 3.24 -1.93 11.71
C PRO A 6 3.35 -2.18 13.22
N SER A 7 3.94 -1.22 13.93
CA SER A 7 3.97 -1.24 15.40
C SER A 7 2.59 -0.96 15.99
N ASP A 8 1.87 0.01 15.41
CA ASP A 8 0.55 0.43 15.84
C ASP A 8 -0.52 -0.02 14.85
N SER A 9 -1.67 -0.46 15.35
CA SER A 9 -2.82 -0.87 14.52
C SER A 9 -3.74 0.32 14.24
N ASP A 10 -3.28 1.27 13.44
CA ASP A 10 -4.07 2.43 13.00
C ASP A 10 -4.08 2.61 11.46
N HIS A 11 -4.85 3.59 11.00
CA HIS A 11 -5.05 3.87 9.57
C HIS A 11 -3.96 4.79 8.98
N TYR A 12 -2.96 5.19 9.75
CA TYR A 12 -1.89 6.11 9.35
C TYR A 12 -0.59 5.39 8.99
N GLN A 13 -0.53 4.07 9.20
CA GLN A 13 0.60 3.23 8.82
C GLN A 13 0.65 2.98 7.32
N TRP A 14 1.85 2.89 6.75
CA TRP A 14 2.03 2.66 5.33
C TRP A 14 3.28 1.81 5.03
N LEU A 15 3.24 1.15 3.88
CA LEU A 15 4.37 0.47 3.27
C LEU A 15 4.68 1.16 1.93
N GLN A 16 5.89 1.71 1.80
CA GLN A 16 6.34 2.33 0.56
C GLN A 16 7.26 1.39 -0.20
N VAL A 17 7.08 1.37 -1.51
CA VAL A 17 7.97 0.69 -2.45
C VAL A 17 8.55 1.75 -3.38
N ASP A 18 9.87 1.88 -3.41
CA ASP A 18 10.58 2.72 -4.37
C ASP A 18 11.07 1.85 -5.54
N PHE A 19 10.62 2.17 -6.75
CA PHE A 19 11.00 1.46 -7.97
C PHE A 19 12.26 2.03 -8.64
N GLY A 20 12.84 3.10 -8.10
CA GLY A 20 14.03 3.80 -8.60
C GLY A 20 13.82 4.60 -9.89
N ASN A 21 12.90 4.19 -10.76
CA ASN A 21 12.49 4.89 -11.97
C ASN A 21 10.98 4.78 -12.16
N ARG A 22 10.40 5.64 -13.02
CA ARG A 22 8.97 5.60 -13.34
C ARG A 22 8.58 4.24 -13.92
N LYS A 23 7.55 3.61 -13.35
CA LYS A 23 6.98 2.33 -13.79
C LYS A 23 5.47 2.45 -13.97
N GLN A 24 4.94 1.71 -14.94
CA GLN A 24 3.50 1.49 -15.06
C GLN A 24 3.11 0.34 -14.14
N ILE A 25 2.21 0.60 -13.21
CA ILE A 25 1.64 -0.41 -12.31
C ILE A 25 0.24 -0.74 -12.81
N SER A 26 -0.01 -2.02 -13.15
CA SER A 26 -1.29 -2.49 -13.68
C SER A 26 -2.15 -3.22 -12.66
N ALA A 27 -1.55 -3.77 -11.61
CA ALA A 27 -2.26 -4.54 -10.58
C ALA A 27 -1.46 -4.54 -9.27
N ILE A 28 -2.18 -4.76 -8.17
CA ILE A 28 -1.62 -5.01 -6.84
C ILE A 28 -2.23 -6.30 -6.31
N ALA A 29 -1.38 -7.18 -5.77
CA ALA A 29 -1.78 -8.35 -5.02
C ALA A 29 -1.34 -8.18 -3.56
N THR A 30 -2.25 -8.39 -2.62
CA THR A 30 -1.97 -8.31 -1.18
C THR A 30 -1.96 -9.71 -0.56
N GLN A 31 -1.15 -9.90 0.47
CA GLN A 31 -1.11 -11.14 1.24
C GLN A 31 -1.01 -10.82 2.73
N GLY A 32 -1.77 -11.56 3.54
CA GLY A 32 -1.66 -11.51 5.00
C GLY A 32 -0.35 -12.13 5.51
N ARG A 33 -0.11 -12.02 6.81
CA ARG A 33 1.12 -12.53 7.43
C ARG A 33 1.07 -14.05 7.57
N TYR A 34 2.13 -14.73 7.14
CA TYR A 34 2.21 -16.20 7.19
C TYR A 34 2.16 -16.72 8.64
N SER A 35 1.34 -17.75 8.87
CA SER A 35 1.11 -18.35 10.19
C SER A 35 0.52 -17.36 11.21
N SER A 36 -0.28 -16.41 10.75
CA SER A 36 -1.04 -15.45 11.56
C SER A 36 -2.47 -15.27 11.01
N SER A 37 -3.35 -14.68 11.82
CA SER A 37 -4.67 -14.18 11.40
C SER A 37 -4.63 -12.69 11.02
N ASP A 38 -3.44 -12.14 10.80
CA ASP A 38 -3.28 -10.73 10.41
C ASP A 38 -3.46 -10.59 8.90
N TRP A 39 -4.53 -9.91 8.47
CA TRP A 39 -4.77 -9.53 7.08
C TRP A 39 -5.33 -8.12 6.98
N VAL A 40 -4.91 -7.38 5.95
CA VAL A 40 -5.47 -6.06 5.62
C VAL A 40 -6.71 -6.27 4.74
N THR A 41 -7.84 -5.71 5.14
CA THR A 41 -9.12 -5.83 4.41
C THR A 41 -9.39 -4.67 3.46
N GLN A 42 -8.88 -3.47 3.78
CA GLN A 42 -9.04 -2.26 2.99
C GLN A 42 -7.76 -1.42 3.07
N TYR A 43 -7.42 -0.76 1.99
CA TYR A 43 -6.23 0.10 1.91
C TYR A 43 -6.45 1.24 0.93
N ARG A 44 -5.75 2.36 1.16
CA ARG A 44 -5.60 3.45 0.20
C ARG A 44 -4.26 3.33 -0.50
N MET A 45 -4.24 3.55 -1.81
CA MET A 45 -2.99 3.66 -2.56
C MET A 45 -2.69 5.12 -2.85
N LEU A 46 -1.46 5.54 -2.54
CA LEU A 46 -0.90 6.80 -3.02
C LEU A 46 0.29 6.51 -3.93
N TYR A 47 0.53 7.36 -4.91
CA TYR A 47 1.68 7.26 -5.81
C TYR A 47 2.37 8.62 -6.00
N SER A 48 3.67 8.60 -6.30
CA SER A 48 4.47 9.79 -6.58
C SER A 48 5.61 9.48 -7.54
N ASP A 49 5.85 10.39 -8.49
CA ASP A 49 7.05 10.35 -9.36
C ASP A 49 8.26 11.06 -8.70
N THR A 50 8.08 11.74 -7.56
CA THR A 50 9.12 12.55 -6.91
C THR A 50 9.43 12.14 -5.47
N GLY A 51 8.65 11.21 -4.91
CA GLY A 51 8.75 10.79 -3.50
C GLY A 51 8.27 11.84 -2.49
N ARG A 52 7.87 13.04 -2.93
CA ARG A 52 7.42 14.14 -2.05
C ARG A 52 5.95 14.48 -2.24
N ASN A 53 5.49 14.53 -3.48
CA ASN A 53 4.11 14.90 -3.82
C ASN A 53 3.32 13.63 -4.11
N TRP A 54 2.64 13.12 -3.09
CA TRP A 54 1.86 11.89 -3.17
C TRP A 54 0.43 12.20 -3.58
N LYS A 55 -0.08 11.45 -4.57
CA LYS A 55 -1.44 11.58 -5.09
C LYS A 55 -2.23 10.32 -4.72
N PRO A 56 -3.45 10.46 -4.19
CA PRO A 56 -4.31 9.29 -4.01
C PRO A 56 -4.65 8.68 -5.37
N TYR A 57 -4.69 7.36 -5.41
CA TYR A 57 -5.28 6.62 -6.50
C TYR A 57 -6.79 6.56 -6.30
N HIS A 58 -7.51 6.88 -7.37
CA HIS A 58 -8.97 6.79 -7.42
C HIS A 58 -9.33 5.66 -8.38
N GLN A 59 -9.92 4.60 -7.84
CA GLN A 59 -10.51 3.57 -8.68
C GLN A 59 -11.91 4.03 -9.08
N ASP A 60 -12.16 4.17 -10.39
CA ASP A 60 -13.44 4.60 -10.95
C ASP A 60 -13.93 5.97 -10.44
N GLY A 61 -13.00 6.88 -10.15
CA GLY A 61 -13.31 8.23 -9.65
C GLY A 61 -13.64 8.32 -8.16
N ASN A 62 -13.74 7.19 -7.45
CA ASN A 62 -13.96 7.16 -6.02
C ASN A 62 -12.66 6.89 -5.26
N ILE A 63 -12.50 7.59 -4.12
CA ILE A 63 -11.49 7.23 -3.12
C ILE A 63 -12.07 6.05 -2.36
N TRP A 64 -11.46 4.88 -2.49
CA TRP A 64 -11.74 3.71 -1.66
C TRP A 64 -10.84 3.73 -0.43
#